data_AF-A0A9E5RTT4-F1
#
_entry.id   AF-A0A9E5RTT4-F1
#
_cell.length_a   1.000
_cell.length_b   1.000
_cell.length_c   1.000
_cell.angle_alpha   90.00
_cell.angle_beta   90.00
_cell.angle_gamma   90.00
#
_symmetry.space_group_name_H-M   'P 1'
#
loop_
_entity.id
_entity.type
_entity.pdbx_description
1 polymer ?
#
loop_
_entity_poly.entity_id
_entity_poly.type
_entity_poly.pdbx_seq_one_letter_code
_entity_poly.pdbx_strand_id
1 'polypeptide(L)'
;MKIKYAINLSKGLTFWVILGLMILYQNFTLGCWVYLALHGTYGFLWLLKDRIYPDKQWEQEVSVIQGLLGFGAVCLYWIAPFILISSGSIPSLPLVAIAISMNILGVFLHFTSDAQKYFTLKYQPGLITEGFFERCRNTNYLGEILIYSSFAMLVQHWLPFLIFGGFITAIFIPNMLKKDQSLSRYPEFADYKRRSGLVFPKLFTPFVRAENNSVVRDN
;
A
#
# COMPACT_ATOMS: atom_id res chain seq x y z
N MET A 1 -13.93 -15.89 -10.64
CA MET A 1 -13.66 -15.79 -9.19
C MET A 1 -13.28 -14.36 -8.84
N LYS A 2 -13.40 -13.91 -7.59
CA LYS A 2 -12.94 -12.56 -7.20
C LYS A 2 -11.42 -12.54 -7.02
N ILE A 3 -10.76 -11.50 -7.53
CA ILE A 3 -9.29 -11.38 -7.43
C ILE A 3 -8.81 -11.31 -5.97
N LYS A 4 -9.64 -10.75 -5.06
CA LYS A 4 -9.30 -10.69 -3.63
C LYS A 4 -9.00 -12.04 -3.00
N TYR A 5 -9.59 -13.15 -3.48
CA TYR A 5 -9.35 -14.46 -2.88
C TYR A 5 -7.90 -14.92 -3.06
N ALA A 6 -7.32 -14.67 -4.23
CA ALA A 6 -5.90 -14.92 -4.46
C ALA A 6 -5.02 -14.06 -3.54
N ILE A 7 -5.31 -12.76 -3.47
CA ILE A 7 -4.52 -11.82 -2.65
C ILE A 7 -4.64 -12.17 -1.16
N ASN A 8 -5.86 -12.34 -0.66
CA ASN A 8 -6.14 -12.67 0.74
C ASN A 8 -5.53 -14.00 1.15
N LEU A 9 -5.54 -15.01 0.28
CA LEU A 9 -4.88 -16.29 0.57
C LEU A 9 -3.38 -16.09 0.80
N SER A 10 -2.70 -15.35 -0.09
CA SER A 10 -1.28 -15.03 0.10
C SER A 10 -1.04 -14.23 1.39
N LYS A 11 -1.87 -13.24 1.70
CA LYS A 11 -1.77 -12.45 2.94
C LYS A 11 -1.99 -13.29 4.20
N GLY A 12 -2.99 -14.18 4.21
CA GLY A 12 -3.25 -15.08 5.33
C GLY A 12 -2.17 -16.15 5.53
N LEU A 13 -1.54 -16.62 4.46
CA LEU A 13 -0.45 -17.59 4.52
C LEU A 13 0.89 -16.97 4.90
N THR A 14 1.08 -15.67 4.74
CA THR A 14 2.38 -15.00 4.89
C THR A 14 3.02 -15.26 6.26
N PHE A 15 2.26 -15.16 7.36
CA PHE A 15 2.79 -15.47 8.70
C PHE A 15 3.33 -16.90 8.79
N TRP A 16 2.53 -17.87 8.33
CA TRP A 16 2.87 -19.29 8.40
C TRP A 16 4.04 -19.66 7.50
N VAL A 17 4.13 -19.06 6.31
CA VAL A 17 5.26 -19.25 5.39
C VAL A 17 6.55 -18.75 6.02
N ILE A 18 6.55 -17.54 6.58
CA ILE A 18 7.75 -16.97 7.22
C ILE A 18 8.15 -17.79 8.44
N LEU A 19 7.20 -18.16 9.31
CA LEU A 19 7.47 -19.00 10.47
C LEU A 19 7.99 -20.39 10.05
N GLY A 20 7.41 -21.00 9.01
CA GLY A 20 7.87 -22.26 8.45
C GLY A 20 9.30 -22.18 7.91
N LEU A 21 9.67 -21.08 7.25
CA LEU A 21 11.04 -20.82 6.82
C LEU A 21 12.00 -20.72 8.02
N MET A 22 11.61 -20.01 9.09
CA MET A 22 12.43 -19.88 10.31
C MET A 22 12.70 -21.26 10.93
N ILE A 23 11.68 -22.12 11.00
CA ILE A 23 11.80 -23.50 11.48
C ILE A 23 12.69 -24.33 10.53
N LEU A 24 12.46 -24.27 9.23
CA LEU A 24 13.20 -25.08 8.26
C LEU A 24 14.70 -24.76 8.25
N TYR A 25 15.06 -23.48 8.32
CA TYR A 25 16.45 -23.01 8.31
C TYR A 25 17.05 -22.84 9.71
N GLN A 26 16.30 -23.13 10.77
CA GLN A 26 16.71 -22.97 12.17
C GLN A 26 17.25 -21.56 12.48
N ASN A 27 16.68 -20.54 11.85
CA ASN A 27 17.15 -19.15 11.99
C ASN A 27 16.10 -18.29 12.71
N PHE A 28 16.37 -18.03 13.98
CA PHE A 28 15.53 -17.26 14.91
C PHE A 28 16.20 -15.96 15.36
N THR A 29 17.04 -15.38 14.50
CA THR A 29 17.70 -14.09 14.79
C THR A 29 16.67 -12.96 14.93
N LEU A 30 17.11 -11.83 15.53
CA LEU A 30 16.30 -10.63 15.68
C LEU A 30 15.67 -10.19 14.34
N GLY A 31 16.45 -10.21 13.25
CA GLY A 31 15.98 -9.84 11.92
C GLY A 31 14.80 -10.69 11.45
N CYS A 32 14.86 -12.01 11.65
CA CYS A 32 13.78 -12.94 11.30
C CYS A 32 12.50 -12.65 12.10
N TRP A 33 12.62 -12.46 13.42
CA TRP A 33 11.48 -12.14 14.27
C TRP A 33 10.84 -10.80 13.93
N VAL A 34 11.65 -9.77 13.66
CA VAL A 34 11.15 -8.47 13.21
C VAL A 34 10.46 -8.63 11.87
N TYR A 35 11.04 -9.34 10.91
CA TYR A 35 10.42 -9.55 9.60
C TYR A 35 9.08 -10.29 9.71
N LEU A 36 9.01 -11.36 10.51
CA LEU A 36 7.78 -12.10 10.80
C LEU A 36 6.72 -11.17 11.42
N ALA A 37 7.11 -10.37 12.42
CA ALA A 37 6.21 -9.44 13.07
C ALA A 37 5.66 -8.41 12.09
N LEU A 38 6.51 -7.77 11.29
CA LEU A 38 6.08 -6.71 10.37
C LEU A 38 5.24 -7.28 9.20
N HIS A 39 5.73 -8.29 8.48
CA HIS A 39 5.06 -8.81 7.29
C HIS A 39 3.87 -9.73 7.62
N GLY A 40 3.98 -10.55 8.67
CA GLY A 40 2.90 -11.39 9.17
C GLY A 40 1.73 -10.55 9.69
N THR A 41 1.99 -9.55 10.53
CA THR A 41 0.95 -8.64 11.04
C THR A 41 0.31 -7.84 9.90
N TYR A 42 1.10 -7.36 8.93
CA TYR A 42 0.55 -6.73 7.73
C TYR A 42 -0.45 -7.63 7.00
N GLY A 43 -0.15 -8.93 6.87
CA GLY A 43 -1.07 -9.91 6.29
C GLY A 43 -2.39 -10.01 7.04
N PHE A 44 -2.36 -10.05 8.37
CA PHE A 44 -3.58 -10.07 9.19
C PHE A 44 -4.37 -8.76 9.09
N LEU A 45 -3.70 -7.61 9.16
CA LEU A 45 -4.34 -6.30 9.02
C LEU A 45 -5.01 -6.15 7.66
N TRP A 46 -4.40 -6.67 6.59
CA TRP A 46 -5.01 -6.70 5.26
C TRP A 46 -6.33 -7.46 5.24
N LEU A 47 -6.38 -8.65 5.84
CA LEU A 47 -7.62 -9.45 5.92
C LEU A 47 -8.70 -8.74 6.75
N LEU A 48 -8.29 -8.08 7.84
CA LEU A 48 -9.21 -7.30 8.67
C LEU A 48 -9.79 -6.12 7.88
N LYS A 49 -8.95 -5.36 7.18
CA LYS A 49 -9.36 -4.28 6.27
C LYS A 49 -10.35 -4.77 5.22
N ASP A 50 -10.07 -5.88 4.53
CA ASP A 50 -10.97 -6.42 3.50
C ASP A 50 -12.36 -6.75 4.07
N ARG A 51 -12.43 -7.14 5.35
CA ARG A 51 -13.70 -7.40 6.04
C ARG A 51 -14.42 -6.13 6.50
N ILE A 52 -13.71 -5.11 6.98
CA ILE A 52 -14.32 -3.91 7.57
C ILE A 52 -14.64 -2.85 6.50
N TYR A 53 -13.71 -2.56 5.60
CA TYR A 53 -13.83 -1.55 4.55
C TYR A 53 -13.24 -2.07 3.23
N PRO A 54 -13.95 -3.00 2.54
CA PRO A 54 -13.46 -3.64 1.32
C PRO A 54 -13.20 -2.65 0.18
N ASP A 55 -12.17 -2.91 -0.61
CA ASP A 55 -11.88 -2.11 -1.80
C ASP A 55 -12.59 -2.70 -3.04
N LYS A 56 -13.36 -1.85 -3.73
CA LYS A 56 -14.11 -2.22 -4.94
C LYS A 56 -13.23 -2.78 -6.07
N GLN A 57 -11.95 -2.41 -6.11
CA GLN A 57 -11.01 -2.94 -7.10
C GLN A 57 -10.78 -4.45 -6.90
N TRP A 58 -10.82 -4.96 -5.67
CA TRP A 58 -10.57 -6.37 -5.39
C TRP A 58 -11.81 -7.26 -5.49
N GLU A 59 -12.99 -6.64 -5.58
CA GLU A 59 -14.28 -7.32 -5.78
C GLU A 59 -14.53 -7.70 -7.24
N GLN A 60 -13.67 -7.25 -8.17
CA GLN A 60 -13.81 -7.54 -9.59
C GLN A 60 -13.67 -9.05 -9.88
N GLU A 61 -14.50 -9.53 -10.80
CA GLU A 61 -14.41 -10.90 -11.30
C GLU A 61 -13.27 -11.05 -12.30
N VAL A 62 -12.49 -12.10 -12.11
CA VAL A 62 -11.40 -12.51 -12.99
C VAL A 62 -11.55 -13.99 -13.34
N SER A 63 -10.95 -14.40 -14.45
CA SER A 63 -10.86 -15.82 -14.78
C SER A 63 -10.04 -16.56 -13.73
N VAL A 64 -10.23 -17.88 -13.60
CA VAL A 64 -9.46 -18.70 -12.66
C VAL A 64 -7.96 -18.61 -12.97
N ILE A 65 -7.60 -18.61 -14.26
CA ILE A 65 -6.20 -18.46 -14.71
C ILE A 65 -5.62 -17.12 -14.24
N GLN A 66 -6.35 -16.01 -14.42
CA GLN A 66 -5.92 -14.71 -13.93
C GLN A 66 -5.79 -14.66 -12.41
N GLY A 67 -6.69 -15.34 -11.68
CA GLY A 67 -6.60 -15.49 -10.23
C GLY A 67 -5.34 -16.25 -9.79
N LEU A 68 -5.00 -17.35 -10.47
CA LEU A 68 -3.79 -18.13 -10.20
C LEU A 68 -2.52 -17.35 -10.53
N LEU A 69 -2.48 -16.64 -11.66
CA LEU A 69 -1.36 -15.76 -12.01
C LEU A 69 -1.20 -14.62 -10.99
N GLY A 70 -2.32 -14.04 -10.55
CA GLY A 70 -2.34 -13.02 -9.51
C GLY A 70 -1.79 -13.55 -8.18
N PHE A 71 -2.18 -14.76 -7.79
CA PHE A 71 -1.64 -15.45 -6.61
C PHE A 71 -0.13 -15.66 -6.74
N GLY A 72 0.33 -16.22 -7.85
CA GLY A 72 1.75 -16.44 -8.11
C GLY A 72 2.56 -15.14 -8.07
N ALA A 73 2.03 -14.06 -8.64
CA ALA A 73 2.65 -12.74 -8.57
C ALA A 73 2.81 -12.28 -7.13
N VAL A 74 1.75 -12.27 -6.31
CA VAL A 74 1.87 -11.78 -4.92
C VAL A 74 2.75 -12.69 -4.04
N CYS A 75 2.89 -13.97 -4.37
CA CYS A 75 3.83 -14.87 -3.70
C CYS A 75 5.31 -14.49 -3.95
N LEU A 76 5.63 -13.68 -4.97
CA LEU A 76 7.00 -13.16 -5.17
C LEU A 76 7.49 -12.35 -3.96
N TYR A 77 6.58 -11.77 -3.15
CA TYR A 77 6.94 -11.11 -1.90
C TYR A 77 7.53 -12.06 -0.84
N TRP A 78 7.38 -13.38 -0.99
CA TRP A 78 8.00 -14.37 -0.11
C TRP A 78 9.47 -14.66 -0.44
N ILE A 79 9.99 -14.14 -1.56
CA ILE A 79 11.42 -14.21 -1.87
C ILE A 79 12.24 -13.42 -0.85
N ALA A 80 11.72 -12.27 -0.38
CA ALA A 80 12.37 -11.45 0.63
C ALA A 80 12.61 -12.16 1.98
N PRO A 81 11.59 -12.72 2.68
CA PRO A 81 11.83 -13.48 3.90
C PRO A 81 12.65 -14.73 3.64
N PHE A 82 12.48 -15.40 2.49
CA PHE A 82 13.30 -16.56 2.12
C PHE A 82 14.79 -16.21 2.13
N ILE A 83 15.20 -15.14 1.46
CA ILE A 83 16.61 -14.71 1.42
C ILE A 83 17.11 -14.33 2.81
N LEU A 84 16.37 -13.52 3.57
CA LEU A 84 16.76 -13.10 4.91
C LEU A 84 17.01 -14.32 5.81
N ILE A 85 16.06 -15.25 5.84
CA ILE A 85 16.06 -16.39 6.74
C ILE A 85 17.11 -17.43 6.31
N SER A 86 17.23 -17.72 5.02
CA SER A 86 18.17 -18.73 4.51
C SER A 86 19.62 -18.28 4.49
N SER A 87 19.89 -16.96 4.38
CA SER A 87 21.25 -16.42 4.32
C SER A 87 21.94 -16.30 5.68
N GLY A 88 21.19 -16.27 6.78
CA GLY A 88 21.75 -15.95 8.10
C GLY A 88 22.17 -14.48 8.25
N SER A 89 21.80 -13.60 7.31
CA SER A 89 22.14 -12.18 7.37
C SER A 89 21.54 -11.52 8.62
N ILE A 90 22.35 -10.69 9.29
CA ILE A 90 21.96 -9.98 10.51
C ILE A 90 21.90 -8.48 10.18
N PRO A 91 20.69 -7.89 10.07
CA PRO A 91 20.57 -6.45 9.86
C PRO A 91 21.04 -5.69 11.10
N SER A 92 21.72 -4.56 10.89
CA SER A 92 22.18 -3.70 11.99
C SER A 92 21.00 -3.08 12.73
N LEU A 93 21.17 -2.79 14.03
CA LEU A 93 20.10 -2.18 14.85
C LEU A 93 19.56 -0.85 14.27
N PRO A 94 20.40 0.07 13.73
CA PRO A 94 19.88 1.27 13.08
C PRO A 94 18.99 0.95 11.87
N LEU A 95 19.36 -0.05 11.06
CA LEU A 95 18.54 -0.48 9.92
C LEU A 95 17.20 -1.07 10.38
N VAL A 96 17.23 -1.90 11.43
CA VAL A 96 16.01 -2.44 12.05
C VAL A 96 15.10 -1.33 12.56
N ALA A 97 15.65 -0.32 13.25
CA ALA A 97 14.88 0.81 13.78
C ALA A 97 14.23 1.64 12.66
N ILE A 98 14.96 1.89 11.57
CA ILE A 98 14.44 2.60 10.39
C ILE A 98 13.33 1.77 9.73
N ALA A 99 13.53 0.47 9.53
CA ALA A 99 12.54 -0.41 8.93
C ALA A 99 11.23 -0.43 9.74
N ILE A 100 11.31 -0.58 11.07
CA ILE A 100 10.14 -0.53 11.95
C ILE A 100 9.42 0.82 11.83
N SER A 101 10.16 1.93 11.88
CA SER A 101 9.59 3.28 11.78
C SER A 101 8.90 3.50 10.43
N MET A 102 9.53 3.09 9.34
CA MET A 102 8.95 3.13 7.99
C MET A 102 7.70 2.27 7.88
N ASN A 103 7.71 1.07 8.48
CA ASN A 103 6.57 0.18 8.47
C ASN A 103 5.37 0.78 9.20
N ILE A 104 5.58 1.33 10.40
CA ILE A 104 4.52 1.97 11.20
C ILE A 104 3.91 3.16 10.45
N LEU A 105 4.75 4.06 9.91
CA LEU A 105 4.29 5.19 9.10
C LEU A 105 3.55 4.70 7.84
N GLY A 106 4.07 3.67 7.18
CA GLY A 106 3.45 3.09 6.00
C GLY A 106 2.09 2.47 6.29
N VAL A 107 1.95 1.72 7.40
CA VAL A 107 0.69 1.16 7.88
C VAL A 107 -0.31 2.28 8.18
N PHE A 108 0.12 3.32 8.90
CA PHE A 108 -0.72 4.48 9.18
C PHE A 108 -1.24 5.09 7.87
N LEU A 109 -0.36 5.45 6.92
CA LEU A 109 -0.76 6.07 5.66
C LEU A 109 -1.64 5.15 4.81
N HIS A 110 -1.31 3.86 4.71
CA HIS A 110 -2.05 2.92 3.88
C HIS A 110 -3.47 2.69 4.41
N PHE A 111 -3.59 2.16 5.62
CA PHE A 111 -4.87 1.70 6.13
C PHE A 111 -5.83 2.85 6.43
N THR A 112 -5.32 3.96 7.00
CA THR A 112 -6.19 5.08 7.36
C THR A 112 -6.67 5.88 6.15
N SER A 113 -5.85 6.03 5.10
CA SER A 113 -6.30 6.68 3.87
C SER A 113 -7.32 5.83 3.11
N ASP A 114 -7.19 4.50 3.10
CA ASP A 114 -8.21 3.63 2.55
C ASP A 114 -9.50 3.62 3.37
N ALA A 115 -9.41 3.70 4.70
CA ALA A 115 -10.58 3.86 5.56
C ALA A 115 -11.29 5.20 5.29
N GLN A 116 -10.55 6.32 5.24
CA GLN A 116 -11.12 7.63 4.86
C GLN A 116 -11.81 7.52 3.49
N LYS A 117 -11.13 6.98 2.47
CA LYS A 117 -11.68 6.79 1.12
C LYS A 117 -12.99 6.00 1.15
N TYR A 118 -13.00 4.85 1.83
CA TYR A 118 -14.16 3.97 1.87
C TYR A 118 -15.36 4.65 2.54
N PHE A 119 -15.17 5.18 3.75
CA PHE A 119 -16.28 5.78 4.49
C PHE A 119 -16.76 7.07 3.85
N THR A 120 -15.87 7.94 3.33
CA THR A 120 -16.28 9.13 2.59
C THR A 120 -17.12 8.75 1.36
N LEU A 121 -16.64 7.83 0.51
CA LEU A 121 -17.39 7.44 -0.70
C LEU A 121 -18.66 6.64 -0.42
N LYS A 122 -18.77 6.01 0.75
CA LYS A 122 -20.00 5.33 1.18
C LYS A 122 -21.14 6.32 1.43
N TYR A 123 -20.84 7.49 1.99
CA TYR A 123 -21.86 8.49 2.37
C TYR A 123 -21.94 9.66 1.38
N GLN A 124 -20.84 9.99 0.71
CA GLN A 124 -20.74 11.10 -0.24
C GLN A 124 -19.87 10.70 -1.44
N PRO A 125 -20.47 10.14 -2.50
CA PRO A 125 -19.76 9.86 -3.74
C PRO A 125 -19.23 11.15 -4.38
N GLY A 126 -17.95 11.19 -4.72
CA GLY A 126 -17.36 12.39 -5.31
C GLY A 126 -15.84 12.39 -5.31
N LEU A 127 -15.27 13.55 -5.66
CA LEU A 127 -13.84 13.79 -5.56
C LEU A 127 -13.45 14.12 -4.11
N ILE A 128 -12.57 13.32 -3.52
CA ILE A 128 -12.02 13.59 -2.18
C ILE A 128 -10.80 14.50 -2.32
N THR A 129 -10.82 15.66 -1.66
CA THR A 129 -9.72 16.64 -1.72
C THR A 129 -9.26 17.14 -0.35
N GLU A 130 -9.57 16.39 0.71
CA GLU A 130 -9.27 16.68 2.11
C GLU A 130 -8.55 15.51 2.81
N GLY A 131 -8.06 15.76 4.03
CA GLY A 131 -7.40 14.75 4.86
C GLY A 131 -6.20 14.13 4.15
N PHE A 132 -6.11 12.80 4.16
CA PHE A 132 -4.99 12.07 3.53
C PHE A 132 -4.85 12.36 2.04
N PHE A 133 -5.93 12.76 1.35
CA PHE A 133 -5.91 13.00 -0.08
C PHE A 133 -5.59 14.46 -0.45
N GLU A 134 -5.62 15.40 0.50
CA GLU A 134 -5.49 16.84 0.20
C GLU A 134 -4.23 17.18 -0.61
N ARG A 135 -3.09 16.59 -0.21
CA ARG A 135 -1.76 16.89 -0.78
C ARG A 135 -1.14 15.73 -1.55
N CYS A 136 -1.70 14.53 -1.45
CA CYS A 136 -1.25 13.35 -2.16
C CYS A 136 -2.46 12.56 -2.68
N ARG A 137 -2.54 12.36 -4.00
CA ARG A 137 -3.67 11.65 -4.59
C ARG A 137 -3.66 10.17 -4.27
N ASN A 138 -2.52 9.58 -3.95
CA ASN A 138 -2.34 8.14 -3.75
C ASN A 138 -1.60 7.84 -2.43
N THR A 139 -2.07 8.42 -1.32
CA THR A 139 -1.49 8.20 0.01
C THR A 139 -1.46 6.74 0.43
N ASN A 140 -2.46 5.96 -0.01
CA ASN A 140 -2.49 4.52 0.22
C ASN A 140 -1.28 3.81 -0.43
N TYR A 141 -0.97 4.16 -1.68
CA TYR A 141 0.20 3.63 -2.39
C TYR A 141 1.52 4.11 -1.78
N LEU A 142 1.60 5.36 -1.29
CA LEU A 142 2.77 5.82 -0.55
C LEU A 142 2.99 4.97 0.71
N GLY A 143 1.91 4.67 1.44
CA GLY A 143 1.97 3.78 2.60
C GLY A 143 2.45 2.38 2.25
N GLU A 144 1.94 1.78 1.17
CA GLU A 144 2.43 0.49 0.68
C GLU A 144 3.91 0.53 0.28
N ILE A 145 4.36 1.62 -0.37
CA ILE A 145 5.78 1.81 -0.70
C ILE A 145 6.65 1.79 0.55
N LEU A 146 6.28 2.52 1.61
CA LEU A 146 7.03 2.49 2.86
C LEU A 146 7.05 1.10 3.52
N ILE A 147 5.90 0.40 3.51
CA ILE A 147 5.79 -0.97 4.06
C ILE A 147 6.72 -1.93 3.32
N TYR A 148 6.63 -2.04 2.00
CA TYR A 148 7.45 -3.00 1.26
C TYR A 148 8.92 -2.60 1.19
N SER A 149 9.24 -1.30 1.20
CA SER A 149 10.63 -0.85 1.37
C SER A 149 11.21 -1.26 2.72
N SER A 150 10.41 -1.21 3.81
CA SER A 150 10.85 -1.69 5.13
C SER A 150 11.19 -3.18 5.12
N PHE A 151 10.42 -3.99 4.39
CA PHE A 151 10.71 -5.41 4.22
C PHE A 151 11.99 -5.61 3.40
N ALA A 152 12.08 -5.01 2.21
CA ALA A 152 13.20 -5.19 1.30
C ALA A 152 14.55 -4.80 1.94
N MET A 153 14.59 -3.73 2.72
CA MET A 153 15.84 -3.27 3.33
C MET A 153 16.35 -4.22 4.42
N LEU A 154 15.48 -4.88 5.19
CA LEU A 154 15.89 -5.84 6.21
C LEU A 154 16.63 -7.04 5.60
N VAL A 155 16.33 -7.38 4.35
CA VAL A 155 16.93 -8.53 3.64
C VAL A 155 18.38 -8.27 3.25
N GLN A 156 18.82 -7.01 3.17
CA GLN A 156 20.17 -6.62 2.73
C GLN A 156 20.56 -7.23 1.35
N HIS A 157 19.57 -7.37 0.47
CA HIS A 157 19.73 -7.93 -0.86
C HIS A 157 18.96 -7.09 -1.89
N TRP A 158 19.50 -6.94 -3.10
CA TRP A 158 18.92 -6.08 -4.14
C TRP A 158 17.65 -6.68 -4.78
N LEU A 159 17.54 -8.01 -4.86
CA LEU A 159 16.45 -8.69 -5.56
C LEU A 159 15.04 -8.33 -5.04
N PRO A 160 14.78 -8.27 -3.71
CA PRO A 160 13.52 -7.74 -3.19
C PRO A 160 13.15 -6.34 -3.70
N PHE A 161 14.13 -5.45 -3.85
CA PHE A 161 13.91 -4.11 -4.42
C PHE A 161 13.57 -4.19 -5.91
N LEU A 162 14.22 -5.06 -6.68
CA LEU A 162 13.87 -5.25 -8.10
C LEU A 162 12.44 -5.76 -8.26
N ILE A 163 12.07 -6.79 -7.51
CA ILE A 163 10.71 -7.36 -7.54
C ILE A 163 9.70 -6.27 -7.18
N PHE A 164 9.93 -5.55 -6.09
CA PHE A 164 9.02 -4.50 -5.65
C PHE A 164 8.95 -3.33 -6.65
N GLY A 165 10.08 -2.93 -7.23
CA GLY A 165 10.12 -1.96 -8.33
C GLY A 165 9.28 -2.39 -9.52
N GLY A 166 9.28 -3.70 -9.86
CA GLY A 166 8.40 -4.29 -10.87
C GLY A 166 6.92 -4.14 -10.54
N PHE A 167 6.51 -4.35 -9.28
CA PHE A 167 5.13 -4.10 -8.84
C PHE A 167 4.74 -2.63 -8.96
N ILE A 168 5.64 -1.71 -8.59
CA ILE A 168 5.39 -0.28 -8.69
C ILE A 168 5.16 0.11 -10.16
N THR A 169 6.03 -0.33 -11.07
CA THR A 169 5.97 0.06 -12.48
C THR A 169 4.84 -0.63 -13.25
N ALA A 170 4.61 -1.92 -13.01
CA ALA A 170 3.63 -2.70 -13.75
C ALA A 170 2.20 -2.58 -13.18
N ILE A 171 2.04 -2.29 -11.90
CA ILE A 171 0.73 -2.29 -11.23
C ILE A 171 0.40 -0.94 -10.62
N PHE A 172 1.25 -0.40 -9.74
CA PHE A 172 0.89 0.78 -8.96
C PHE A 172 0.74 2.00 -9.87
N ILE A 173 1.77 2.35 -10.64
CA ILE A 173 1.75 3.52 -11.52
C ILE A 173 0.58 3.47 -12.52
N PRO A 174 0.36 2.37 -13.26
CA PRO A 174 -0.79 2.27 -14.16
C PRO A 174 -2.14 2.46 -13.45
N ASN A 175 -2.32 1.89 -12.26
CA ASN A 175 -3.56 2.08 -11.49
C ASN A 175 -3.74 3.52 -11.03
N MET A 176 -2.67 4.18 -10.60
CA MET A 176 -2.70 5.60 -10.20
C MET A 176 -3.05 6.51 -11.38
N LEU A 177 -2.51 6.24 -12.57
CA LEU A 177 -2.82 7.01 -13.78
C LEU A 177 -4.24 6.77 -14.28
N LYS A 178 -4.71 5.52 -14.29
CA LYS A 178 -6.11 5.18 -14.61
C LYS A 178 -7.07 5.86 -13.63
N LYS A 179 -6.70 5.94 -12.34
CA LYS A 179 -7.46 6.68 -11.34
C LYS A 179 -7.49 8.18 -11.66
N ASP A 180 -6.34 8.81 -11.91
CA ASP A 180 -6.28 10.23 -12.30
C ASP A 180 -7.14 10.52 -13.55
N GLN A 181 -7.14 9.63 -14.55
CA GLN A 181 -8.01 9.73 -15.73
C GLN A 181 -9.50 9.62 -15.38
N SER A 182 -9.86 8.70 -14.47
CA SER A 182 -11.25 8.60 -13.98
C SER A 182 -11.67 9.87 -13.25
N LEU A 183 -10.78 10.46 -12.44
CA LEU A 183 -11.04 11.68 -11.68
C LEU A 183 -11.09 12.94 -12.53
N SER A 184 -10.55 12.95 -13.76
CA SER A 184 -10.57 14.14 -14.64
C SER A 184 -11.96 14.54 -15.13
N ARG A 185 -13.00 13.73 -14.85
CA ARG A 185 -14.40 14.10 -15.08
C ARG A 185 -14.91 15.19 -14.12
N TYR A 186 -14.26 15.37 -12.98
CA TYR A 186 -14.65 16.37 -11.98
C TYR A 186 -14.06 17.74 -12.34
N PRO A 187 -14.87 18.82 -12.42
CA PRO A 187 -14.38 20.15 -12.75
C PRO A 187 -13.24 20.63 -11.84
N GLU A 188 -13.27 20.25 -10.56
CA GLU A 188 -12.29 20.65 -9.55
C GLU A 188 -10.97 19.88 -9.65
N PHE A 189 -10.91 18.82 -10.48
CA PHE A 189 -9.75 17.93 -10.54
C PHE A 189 -8.50 18.64 -11.05
N ALA A 190 -8.62 19.56 -12.01
CA ALA A 190 -7.49 20.31 -12.53
C ALA A 190 -6.78 21.08 -11.40
N ASP A 191 -7.55 21.78 -10.58
CA ASP A 191 -7.06 22.55 -9.43
C ASP A 191 -6.50 21.65 -8.35
N TYR A 192 -7.21 20.56 -8.04
CA TYR A 192 -6.74 19.54 -7.10
C TYR A 192 -5.41 18.92 -7.54
N LYS A 193 -5.24 18.59 -8.82
CA LYS A 193 -3.99 18.03 -9.38
C LYS A 193 -2.83 19.02 -9.30
N ARG A 194 -3.08 20.33 -9.42
CA ARG A 194 -2.05 21.37 -9.23
C ARG A 194 -1.55 21.41 -7.79
N ARG A 195 -2.43 21.25 -6.78
CA ARG A 195 -2.07 21.32 -5.35
C ARG A 195 -1.69 19.99 -4.69
N SER A 196 -1.90 18.86 -5.36
CA SER A 196 -1.52 17.53 -4.87
C SER A 196 -0.43 16.87 -5.73
N GLY A 197 0.38 16.00 -5.13
CA GLY A 197 1.29 15.12 -5.87
C GLY A 197 0.65 13.77 -6.19
N LEU A 198 1.26 13.01 -7.12
CA LEU A 198 0.74 11.69 -7.48
C LEU A 198 0.92 10.69 -6.32
N VAL A 199 2.14 10.54 -5.82
CA VAL A 199 2.51 9.63 -4.71
C VAL A 199 3.17 10.38 -3.55
N PHE A 200 4.01 11.37 -3.85
CA PHE A 200 4.63 12.20 -2.82
C PHE A 200 3.78 13.44 -2.54
N PRO A 201 3.56 13.81 -1.27
CA PRO A 201 2.73 14.95 -0.92
C PRO A 201 3.38 16.28 -1.32
N LYS A 202 2.57 17.21 -1.83
CA LYS A 202 3.01 18.59 -2.07
C LYS A 202 2.84 19.45 -0.81
N LEU A 203 3.90 19.52 0.01
CA LEU A 203 3.85 20.21 1.31
C LEU A 203 3.88 21.74 1.20
N PHE A 204 4.54 22.30 0.17
CA PHE A 204 4.83 23.73 0.08
C PHE A 204 4.00 24.48 -0.99
N THR A 205 2.87 23.92 -1.43
CA THR A 205 2.04 24.63 -2.43
C THR A 205 1.11 25.61 -1.72
N PRO A 206 1.14 26.93 -2.04
CA PRO A 206 0.26 27.92 -1.43
C PRO A 206 -1.21 27.53 -1.61
N PHE A 207 -2.01 27.74 -0.57
CA PHE A 207 -3.44 27.49 -0.60
C PHE A 207 -4.11 28.57 -1.47
N VAL A 208 -4.49 28.24 -2.70
CA VAL A 208 -5.40 29.10 -3.47
C VAL A 208 -6.80 28.78 -2.97
N ARG A 209 -7.30 29.59 -2.03
CA ARG A 209 -8.70 29.55 -1.63
C ARG A 209 -9.49 30.04 -2.83
N ALA A 210 -10.35 29.19 -3.41
CA ALA A 210 -11.36 29.68 -4.33
C ALA A 210 -12.18 30.71 -3.54
N GLU A 211 -12.11 31.98 -3.93
CA GLU A 211 -13.00 33.00 -3.42
C GLU A 211 -14.42 32.54 -3.77
N ASN A 212 -15.22 32.24 -2.74
CA ASN A 212 -16.64 32.15 -2.91
C ASN A 212 -17.09 33.51 -3.46
N ASN A 213 -17.40 33.57 -4.74
CA ASN A 213 -18.36 34.53 -5.25
C ASN A 213 -19.70 34.23 -4.58
N SER A 214 -19.84 34.66 -3.33
CA SER A 214 -21.14 34.93 -2.75
C SER A 214 -21.74 36.02 -3.61
N VAL A 215 -22.50 35.57 -4.60
CA VAL A 215 -23.51 36.37 -5.28
C VAL A 215 -24.27 37.09 -4.17
N VAL A 216 -24.03 38.39 -4.05
CA VAL A 216 -24.98 39.32 -3.44
C VAL A 216 -26.25 39.13 -4.25
N ARG A 217 -27.16 38.29 -3.74
CA ARG A 217 -28.57 38.34 -4.09
C ARG A 217 -29.20 39.30 -3.11
N ASP A 218 -29.73 40.37 -3.67
CA ASP A 218 -30.32 41.53 -3.02
C ASP A 218 -31.35 41.17 -1.94
N ASN A 219 -31.36 42.00 -0.89
CA ASN A 219 -32.53 42.78 -0.45
C ASN A 219 -32.09 43.88 0.51
#